data_AF-A0A411L0W5-F1
#
_entry.id   AF-A0A411L0W5-F1
#
_cell.length_a   1.000
_cell.length_b   1.000
_cell.length_c   1.000
_cell.angle_alpha   90.00
_cell.angle_beta   90.00
_cell.angle_gamma   90.00
#
_symmetry.space_group_name_H-M   'P 1'
#
loop_
_entity.id
_entity.type
_entity.pdbx_description
1 polymer ?
#
loop_
_entity_poly.entity_id
_entity_poly.type
_entity_poly.pdbx_seq_one_letter_code
_entity_poly.pdbx_strand_id
1 'polypeptide(L)' 'MKEQKKIKDDLITASLPNSMFWVHLDNEDVILDYIFEKIRRNSIQILPEGLR' A
#
# COMPACT_ATOMS: atom_id res chain seq x y z
N MET A 1 -0.92 22.96 12.44
CA MET A 1 0.15 22.31 11.66
C MET A 1 -0.54 21.47 10.60
N LYS A 2 -0.36 21.72 9.30
CA LYS A 2 -0.97 20.87 8.26
C LYS A 2 -0.20 19.55 8.22
N GLU A 3 -0.90 18.42 8.26
CA GLU A 3 -0.28 17.12 7.98
C GLU A 3 0.32 17.16 6.57
N GLN A 4 1.63 16.94 6.49
CA GLN A 4 2.32 16.85 5.21
C GLN A 4 2.19 15.41 4.73
N LYS A 5 1.25 15.18 3.81
CA LYS A 5 1.15 13.89 3.12
C LYS A 5 2.35 13.76 2.19
N LYS A 6 3.32 12.94 2.59
CA LYS A 6 4.43 12.54 1.70
C LYS A 6 3.92 11.45 0.76
N ILE A 7 4.19 11.62 -0.52
CA ILE A 7 3.93 10.61 -1.55
C ILE A 7 5.30 10.12 -1.97
N LYS A 8 5.54 8.83 -1.80
CA LYS A 8 6.77 8.15 -2.18
C LYS A 8 6.40 6.87 -2.92
N ASP A 9 7.21 6.49 -3.89
CA ASP A 9 7.07 5.20 -4.56
C ASP A 9 7.60 4.12 -3.61
N ASP A 10 6.77 3.14 -3.28
CA ASP A 10 7.12 2.08 -2.34
C ASP A 10 6.60 0.72 -2.86
N LEU A 11 7.18 -0.37 -2.34
CA LEU A 11 6.87 -1.72 -2.83
C LEU A 11 5.84 -2.43 -1.94
N ILE A 12 4.81 -2.99 -2.57
CA ILE A 12 3.80 -3.78 -1.88
C ILE A 12 4.30 -5.20 -1.68
N THR A 13 4.56 -5.57 -0.44
CA THR A 13 5.17 -6.84 -0.06
C THR A 13 4.15 -7.93 0.27
N ALA A 14 2.96 -7.57 0.78
CA ALA A 14 1.91 -8.54 1.05
C ALA A 14 0.51 -7.92 1.02
N SER A 15 -0.49 -8.71 0.58
CA SER A 15 -1.91 -8.36 0.62
C SER A 15 -2.59 -8.95 1.84
N LEU A 16 -3.42 -8.16 2.51
CA LEU A 16 -4.20 -8.54 3.67
C LEU A 16 -5.71 -8.48 3.37
N PRO A 17 -6.54 -9.18 4.17
CA PRO A 17 -7.98 -9.00 4.15
C PRO A 17 -8.37 -7.52 4.34
N ASN A 18 -9.53 -7.12 3.83
CA ASN A 18 -10.05 -5.75 3.93
C ASN A 18 -9.26 -4.68 3.16
N SER A 19 -8.60 -5.04 2.05
CA SER A 19 -7.92 -4.05 1.21
C SER A 19 -6.77 -3.35 1.95
N MET A 20 -6.07 -4.07 2.82
CA MET A 20 -4.86 -3.61 3.48
C MET A 20 -3.64 -4.26 2.83
N PHE A 21 -2.50 -3.60 2.93
CA PHE A 21 -1.23 -4.10 2.41
C PHE A 21 -0.09 -3.80 3.36
N TRP A 22 0.90 -4.67 3.35
CA TRP A 22 2.22 -4.33 3.86
C TRP A 22 3.00 -3.65 2.74
N VAL A 23 3.55 -2.48 3.06
CA VAL A 23 4.37 -1.68 2.16
C VAL A 23 5.76 -1.60 2.76
N HIS A 24 6.77 -1.93 1.97
CA HIS A 24 8.16 -1.72 2.33
C HIS A 24 8.60 -0.38 1.79
N LEU A 25 8.96 0.52 2.70
CA LEU A 25 9.54 1.79 2.37
C LEU A 25 11.04 1.61 2.07
N ASP A 26 11.62 2.45 1.22
CA ASP A 26 13.08 2.34 0.94
C ASP A 26 13.99 2.55 2.17
N ASN A 27 13.46 2.94 3.33
CA ASN A 27 14.20 3.06 4.58
C ASN A 27 14.14 1.79 5.44
N GLU A 28 13.80 0.65 4.83
CA GLU A 28 13.66 -0.69 5.45
C GLU A 28 12.47 -0.85 6.41
N ASP A 29 11.67 0.20 6.61
CA ASP A 29 10.47 0.12 7.43
C ASP A 29 9.32 -0.58 6.68
N VAL A 30 8.62 -1.46 7.39
CA VAL A 30 7.39 -2.10 6.91
C VAL A 30 6.20 -1.44 7.59
N ILE A 31 5.34 -0.80 6.80
CA ILE A 31 4.14 -0.12 7.30
C ILE A 31 2.88 -0.81 6.76
N LEU A 32 1.84 -0.84 7.59
CA LEU A 32 0.50 -1.25 7.17
C LEU A 32 -0.18 -0.08 6.48
N ASP A 33 -0.50 -0.23 5.20
CA ASP A 33 -1.20 0.77 4.42
C ASP A 33 -2.57 0.26 3.94
N TYR A 34 -3.48 1.18 3.63
CA TYR A 34 -4.83 0.90 3.19
C TYR A 34 -5.09 1.44 1.79
N ILE A 35 -5.82 0.67 0.98
CA ILE A 35 -6.17 1.08 -0.38
C ILE A 35 -7.05 2.34 -0.37
N PHE A 36 -6.61 3.39 -1.07
CA PHE A 36 -7.45 4.55 -1.36
C PHE A 36 -8.81 4.14 -1.93
N GLU A 37 -9.89 4.73 -1.41
CA GLU A 37 -11.26 4.39 -1.83
C GLU A 37 -11.47 4.42 -3.35
N LYS A 38 -10.73 5.27 -4.07
CA LYS A 38 -10.80 5.37 -5.54
C LYS A 38 -10.35 4.07 -6.24
N ILE A 39 -9.37 3.36 -5.68
CA ILE A 39 -8.90 2.06 -6.19
C ILE A 39 -9.95 0.98 -5.86
N ARG A 40 -10.55 1.01 -4.64
CA ARG A 40 -11.65 0.09 -4.27
C ARG A 40 -12.88 0.27 -5.15
N ARG A 41 -13.29 1.52 -5.44
CA ARG A 41 -14.43 1.83 -6.30
C ARG A 41 -14.23 1.38 -7.74
N ASN A 42 -12.99 1.43 -8.23
CA ASN A 42 -12.65 1.00 -9.58
C ASN A 42 -12.37 -0.51 -9.69
N SER A 43 -12.56 -1.30 -8.62
CA SER A 43 -12.31 -2.75 -8.58
C SER A 43 -10.91 -3.15 -9.08
N ILE A 44 -9.92 -2.28 -8.86
CA ILE A 44 -8.53 -2.53 -9.27
C ILE A 44 -7.91 -3.47 -8.23
N GLN A 45 -7.51 -4.67 -8.67
CA GLN A 45 -6.80 -5.63 -7.82
C GLN A 45 -5.30 -5.33 -7.85
N ILE A 46 -4.71 -5.17 -6.66
CA ILE A 46 -3.27 -5.02 -6.48
C ILE A 46 -2.73 -6.37 -6.01
N LEU A 47 -1.68 -6.86 -6.68
CA LEU A 47 -1.00 -8.11 -6.35
C LEU A 47 0.37 -7.79 -5.73
N PRO A 48 0.75 -8.42 -4.61
CA PRO A 48 2.08 -8.26 -4.05
C PRO A 48 3.12 -8.93 -4.95
N GLU A 49 4.32 -8.34 -5.04
CA GLU A 49 5.34 -8.79 -5.99
C GLU A 49 5.89 -10.19 -5.68
N GLY A 50 5.83 -10.62 -4.41
CA GLY A 50 6.34 -11.91 -3.93
C GLY A 50 5.44 -13.14 -4.18
N LEU A 51 4.33 -13.00 -4.90
CA LEU A 51 3.35 -14.07 -5.13
C LEU A 51 3.51 -14.72 -6.52
N ARG A 52 4.75 -14.96 -6.94
CA ARG A 52 5.14 -15.73 -8.13
C ARG A 52 5.53 -17.15 -7.79
#